data_AF-A0AAV1A1H0-F1
#
_entry.id   AF-A0AAV1A1H0-F1
#
_cell.length_a   1.000
_cell.length_b   1.000
_cell.length_c   1.000
_cell.angle_alpha   90.00
_cell.angle_beta   90.00
_cell.angle_gamma   90.00
#
_symmetry.space_group_name_H-M   'P 1'
#
loop_
_entity.id
_entity.type
_entity.pdbx_description
1 polymer ?
#
loop_
_entity_poly.entity_id
_entity_poly.type
_entity_poly.pdbx_seq_one_letter_code
_entity_poly.pdbx_strand_id
1 'polypeptide(L)'
;MESLWRLVYLLEPAPVTLITTAVAVTFGSAFRALNYGKEMERSRDLSEVSITLDRSQALMIPVMSSCSLLLMFYLFSSVSQLLTVFTSVSAVASLFFCLAPYAACLKTRFGLAGRFVSRCCSTSCTRVQGLLLFTCIFTVVAWLVSGHWILNNLLGISMCIAFVSHVRLPNIKICAMLLLCLFVYDIFWVFYSERFFGANVMVSVATQQASNPMHTVANSLSLPGLQLITKKLELPVKIMFPRNLLGGVLPGKNASDFMMLGLGDMAIPGMLLALVLCFDYRKSRDTINLSELHSSKGHKYIWYALPGYAIGLVTALAAGVLTRSPQPALLYLVPSTLGPVVVISWMKNELLEFWEGNVQNLNDKNREVSSSLQWRSK
;
A
#
# COMPACT_ATOMS: atom_id res chain seq x y z
N MET A 1 -34.89 14.17 -2.90
CA MET A 1 -34.00 15.30 -2.56
C MET A 1 -33.19 15.08 -1.29
N GLU A 2 -33.70 14.38 -0.28
CA GLU A 2 -32.96 14.11 0.99
C GLU A 2 -31.67 13.28 0.80
N SER A 3 -31.63 12.38 -0.18
CA SER A 3 -30.43 11.59 -0.50
C SER A 3 -29.28 12.45 -1.06
N LEU A 4 -29.59 13.50 -1.82
CA LEU A 4 -28.58 14.39 -2.40
C LEU A 4 -27.97 15.33 -1.37
N TRP A 5 -28.76 15.82 -0.40
CA TRP A 5 -28.23 16.59 0.74
C TRP A 5 -27.25 15.77 1.59
N ARG A 6 -27.38 14.45 1.63
CA ARG A 6 -26.40 13.59 2.32
C ARG A 6 -25.05 13.54 1.62
N LEU A 7 -24.95 13.85 0.33
CA LEU A 7 -23.64 13.96 -0.34
C LEU A 7 -22.86 15.20 0.13
N VAL A 8 -23.53 16.21 0.70
CA VAL A 8 -22.85 17.37 1.33
C VAL A 8 -21.95 16.91 2.49
N TYR A 9 -22.26 15.77 3.14
CA TYR A 9 -21.37 15.17 4.13
C TYR A 9 -19.99 14.78 3.55
N LEU A 10 -19.85 14.54 2.24
CA LEU A 10 -18.52 14.31 1.63
C LEU A 10 -17.65 15.57 1.59
N LEU A 11 -18.24 16.76 1.72
CA LEU A 11 -17.50 18.01 1.76
C LEU A 11 -17.04 18.38 3.17
N GLU A 12 -17.38 17.57 4.17
CA GLU A 12 -16.85 17.72 5.52
C GLU A 12 -15.31 17.57 5.55
N PRO A 13 -14.62 18.19 6.52
CA PRO A 13 -13.17 18.14 6.60
C PRO A 13 -12.63 16.72 6.74
N ALA A 14 -13.35 15.80 7.39
CA ALA A 14 -12.89 14.43 7.56
C ALA A 14 -12.84 13.63 6.23
N PRO A 15 -13.89 13.58 5.40
CA PRO A 15 -13.81 12.95 4.06
C PRO A 15 -12.79 13.58 3.14
N VAL A 16 -12.69 14.91 3.15
CA VAL A 16 -11.70 15.61 2.33
C VAL A 16 -10.28 15.28 2.77
N THR A 17 -9.99 15.28 4.08
CA THR A 17 -8.66 14.89 4.61
C THR A 17 -8.34 13.42 4.33
N LEU A 18 -9.32 12.53 4.41
CA LEU A 18 -9.12 11.12 4.05
C LEU A 18 -8.83 10.95 2.55
N ILE A 19 -9.61 11.59 1.66
CA ILE A 19 -9.39 11.50 0.22
C ILE A 19 -8.04 12.10 -0.16
N THR A 20 -7.72 13.29 0.34
CA THR A 20 -6.44 13.95 0.05
C THR A 20 -5.25 13.16 0.55
N THR A 21 -5.30 12.59 1.77
CA THR A 21 -4.25 11.72 2.29
C THR A 21 -4.14 10.43 1.48
N ALA A 22 -5.26 9.80 1.11
CA ALA A 22 -5.24 8.61 0.28
C ALA A 22 -4.59 8.87 -1.09
N VAL A 23 -4.99 9.93 -1.79
CA VAL A 23 -4.43 10.34 -3.08
C VAL A 23 -2.93 10.67 -2.95
N ALA A 24 -2.55 11.45 -1.94
CA ALA A 24 -1.15 11.81 -1.70
C ALA A 24 -0.28 10.58 -1.43
N VAL A 25 -0.76 9.62 -0.65
CA VAL A 25 -0.03 8.38 -0.33
C VAL A 25 0.03 7.46 -1.54
N THR A 26 -1.04 7.33 -2.33
CA THR A 26 -0.99 6.53 -3.57
C THR A 26 0.00 7.11 -4.59
N PHE A 27 0.05 8.43 -4.73
CA PHE A 27 1.02 9.10 -5.60
C PHE A 27 2.44 9.00 -5.06
N GLY A 28 2.63 9.28 -3.77
CA GLY A 28 3.92 9.22 -3.09
C GLY A 28 4.53 7.81 -3.09
N SER A 29 3.71 6.78 -2.87
CA SER A 29 4.13 5.37 -2.94
C SER A 29 4.52 4.97 -4.36
N ALA A 30 3.76 5.37 -5.38
CA ALA A 30 4.12 5.14 -6.78
C ALA A 30 5.44 5.83 -7.17
N PHE A 31 5.64 7.07 -6.74
CA PHE A 31 6.89 7.80 -6.99
C PHE A 31 8.09 7.18 -6.26
N ARG A 32 7.89 6.74 -5.00
CA ARG A 32 8.91 6.02 -4.24
C ARG A 32 9.26 4.69 -4.89
N ALA A 33 8.27 3.94 -5.36
CA ALA A 33 8.46 2.69 -6.10
C ALA A 33 9.27 2.89 -7.38
N LEU A 34 9.00 3.96 -8.14
CA LEU A 34 9.79 4.33 -9.32
C LEU A 34 11.26 4.65 -8.96
N ASN A 35 11.48 5.46 -7.92
CA ASN A 35 12.84 5.84 -7.51
C ASN A 35 13.63 4.64 -6.97
N TYR A 36 12.97 3.79 -6.19
CA TYR A 36 13.52 2.51 -5.76
C TYR A 36 13.78 1.57 -6.96
N GLY A 37 12.94 1.63 -7.99
CA GLY A 37 13.15 1.12 -9.35
C GLY A 37 14.54 1.43 -9.88
N LYS A 38 14.81 2.71 -10.00
CA LYS A 38 16.06 3.25 -10.55
C LYS A 38 17.29 2.92 -9.71
N GLU A 39 17.15 2.97 -8.38
CA GLU A 39 18.24 2.65 -7.45
C GLU A 39 18.67 1.17 -7.57
N MET A 40 17.70 0.28 -7.78
CA MET A 40 17.91 -1.14 -8.01
C MET A 40 18.52 -1.43 -9.38
N GLU A 41 18.06 -0.77 -10.45
CA GLU A 41 18.69 -0.89 -11.78
C GLU A 41 20.17 -0.44 -11.76
N ARG A 42 20.50 0.55 -10.92
CA ARG A 42 21.88 1.03 -10.73
C ARG A 42 22.75 0.09 -9.90
N SER A 43 22.15 -0.73 -9.03
CA SER A 43 22.84 -1.59 -8.07
C SER A 43 22.49 -3.05 -8.37
N ARG A 44 23.26 -3.70 -9.27
CA ARG A 44 23.01 -5.08 -9.74
C ARG A 44 22.72 -6.08 -8.61
N ASP A 45 23.40 -5.96 -7.47
CA ASP A 45 23.24 -6.85 -6.31
C ASP A 45 21.90 -6.70 -5.56
N LEU A 46 21.22 -5.55 -5.67
CA LEU A 46 19.92 -5.33 -5.03
C LEU A 46 18.77 -5.94 -5.83
N SER A 47 18.95 -6.18 -7.14
CA SER A 47 17.90 -6.64 -8.07
C SER A 47 17.27 -7.99 -7.67
N GLU A 48 18.01 -8.84 -6.96
CA GLU A 48 17.53 -10.15 -6.48
C GLU A 48 16.47 -10.04 -5.36
N VAL A 49 16.35 -8.90 -4.68
CA VAL A 49 15.45 -8.72 -3.52
C VAL A 49 14.04 -8.25 -3.93
N SER A 50 13.81 -7.78 -5.16
CA SER A 50 12.45 -7.40 -5.61
C SER A 50 11.61 -8.63 -5.90
N ILE A 51 10.42 -8.68 -5.30
CA ILE A 51 9.42 -9.70 -5.59
C ILE A 51 8.61 -9.21 -6.79
N THR A 52 8.85 -9.82 -7.94
CA THR A 52 7.98 -9.64 -9.11
C THR A 52 6.76 -10.53 -8.94
N LEU A 53 5.57 -9.95 -9.10
CA LEU A 53 4.33 -10.71 -8.97
C LEU A 53 4.04 -11.42 -10.29
N ASP A 54 4.09 -12.75 -10.27
CA ASP A 54 3.72 -13.58 -11.41
C ASP A 54 2.20 -13.80 -11.49
N ARG A 55 1.71 -14.29 -12.64
CA ARG A 55 0.29 -14.59 -12.88
C ARG A 55 -0.28 -15.57 -11.86
N SER A 56 0.49 -16.60 -11.52
CA SER A 56 0.12 -17.61 -10.53
C SER A 56 -0.05 -17.00 -9.14
N GLN A 57 0.89 -16.16 -8.73
CA GLN A 57 0.87 -15.46 -7.44
C GLN A 57 -0.28 -14.45 -7.37
N ALA A 58 -0.58 -13.74 -8.46
CA ALA A 58 -1.70 -12.80 -8.53
C ALA A 58 -3.05 -13.50 -8.29
N LEU A 59 -3.25 -14.70 -8.84
CA LEU A 59 -4.45 -15.51 -8.60
C LEU A 59 -4.51 -16.10 -7.19
N MET A 60 -3.35 -16.43 -6.61
CA MET A 60 -3.27 -16.99 -5.26
C MET A 60 -3.60 -15.96 -4.17
N ILE A 61 -3.34 -14.66 -4.40
CA ILE A 61 -3.59 -13.60 -3.40
C ILE A 61 -5.05 -13.58 -2.89
N PRO A 62 -6.09 -13.49 -3.74
CA PRO A 62 -7.48 -13.52 -3.27
C PRO A 62 -7.87 -14.83 -2.57
N VAL A 63 -7.31 -15.96 -3.00
CA VAL A 63 -7.58 -17.27 -2.39
C VAL A 63 -6.98 -17.35 -0.99
N MET A 64 -5.72 -16.96 -0.84
CA MET A 64 -5.05 -16.90 0.46
C MET A 64 -5.72 -15.87 1.39
N SER A 65 -6.14 -14.72 0.86
CA SER A 65 -6.91 -13.73 1.64
C SER A 65 -8.25 -14.31 2.12
N SER A 66 -8.95 -15.07 1.28
CA SER A 66 -10.22 -15.71 1.64
C SER A 66 -10.04 -16.74 2.75
N CYS A 67 -8.99 -17.57 2.64
CA CYS A 67 -8.63 -18.54 3.67
C CYS A 67 -8.28 -17.84 5.00
N SER A 68 -7.44 -16.79 4.95
CA SER A 68 -7.06 -15.99 6.12
C SER A 68 -8.27 -15.30 6.77
N LEU A 69 -9.19 -14.75 5.98
CA LEU A 69 -10.40 -14.10 6.47
C LEU A 69 -11.31 -15.10 7.20
N LEU A 70 -11.50 -16.30 6.66
CA LEU A 70 -12.26 -17.37 7.33
C LEU A 70 -11.57 -17.84 8.62
N LEU A 71 -10.25 -18.02 8.58
CA LEU A 71 -9.49 -18.36 9.79
C LEU A 71 -9.65 -17.27 10.85
N MET A 72 -9.64 -15.99 10.48
CA MET A 72 -9.86 -14.89 11.41
C MET A 72 -11.29 -14.86 11.95
N PHE A 73 -12.29 -15.23 11.15
CA PHE A 73 -13.69 -15.31 11.60
C PHE A 73 -13.90 -16.38 12.67
N TYR A 74 -13.31 -17.58 12.51
CA TYR A 74 -13.45 -18.66 13.48
C TYR A 74 -12.43 -18.61 14.64
N LEU A 75 -11.20 -18.16 14.39
CA LEU A 75 -10.07 -18.18 15.33
C LEU A 75 -9.53 -16.77 15.63
N PHE A 76 -10.43 -15.80 15.84
CA PHE A 76 -10.06 -14.38 15.97
C PHE A 76 -8.97 -14.13 17.02
N SER A 77 -9.05 -14.76 18.20
CA SER A 77 -8.10 -14.52 19.28
C SER A 77 -6.66 -14.90 18.92
N SER A 78 -6.45 -16.03 18.23
CA SER A 78 -5.11 -16.50 17.88
C SER A 78 -4.58 -15.80 16.63
N VAL A 79 -5.43 -15.62 15.61
CA VAL A 79 -5.03 -14.99 14.34
C VAL A 79 -4.73 -13.49 14.53
N SER A 80 -5.51 -12.78 15.34
CA SER A 80 -5.28 -11.35 15.59
C SER A 80 -3.96 -11.07 16.32
N GLN A 81 -3.53 -11.96 17.24
CA GLN A 81 -2.23 -11.86 17.89
C GLN A 81 -1.09 -12.08 16.90
N LEU A 82 -1.19 -13.12 16.06
CA LEU A 82 -0.20 -13.41 15.02
C LEU A 82 -0.06 -12.22 14.05
N LEU A 83 -1.19 -11.69 13.58
CA LEU A 83 -1.22 -10.51 12.70
C LEU A 83 -0.61 -9.29 13.39
N THR A 84 -0.85 -9.08 14.67
CA THR A 84 -0.26 -7.94 15.41
C THR A 84 1.26 -8.05 15.51
N VAL A 85 1.78 -9.25 15.77
CA VAL A 85 3.24 -9.48 15.78
C VAL A 85 3.83 -9.25 14.39
N PHE A 86 3.26 -9.87 13.36
CA PHE A 86 3.74 -9.71 11.98
C PHE A 86 3.67 -8.24 11.51
N THR A 87 2.57 -7.55 11.79
CA THR A 87 2.43 -6.13 11.45
C THR A 87 3.41 -5.27 12.23
N SER A 88 3.69 -5.53 13.51
CA SER A 88 4.72 -4.78 14.24
C SER A 88 6.12 -4.91 13.63
N VAL A 89 6.51 -6.12 13.20
CA VAL A 89 7.80 -6.37 12.53
C VAL A 89 7.83 -5.69 11.16
N SER A 90 6.75 -5.84 10.38
CA SER A 90 6.60 -5.16 9.10
C SER A 90 6.63 -3.64 9.25
N ALA A 91 6.10 -3.08 10.35
CA ALA A 91 6.06 -1.64 10.61
C ALA A 91 7.45 -1.07 10.81
N VAL A 92 8.30 -1.77 11.58
CA VAL A 92 9.70 -1.37 11.81
C VAL A 92 10.45 -1.37 10.47
N ALA A 93 10.31 -2.44 9.69
CA ALA A 93 10.96 -2.56 8.38
C ALA A 93 10.48 -1.48 7.40
N SER A 94 9.16 -1.22 7.34
CA SER A 94 8.57 -0.24 6.43
C SER A 94 8.94 1.20 6.79
N LEU A 95 8.94 1.54 8.09
CA LEU A 95 9.41 2.84 8.56
C LEU A 95 10.88 3.06 8.24
N PHE A 96 11.73 2.07 8.49
CA PHE A 96 13.15 2.14 8.16
C PHE A 96 13.35 2.38 6.66
N PHE A 97 12.64 1.63 5.81
CA PHE A 97 12.68 1.79 4.35
C PHE A 97 12.24 3.19 3.87
N CYS A 98 11.21 3.75 4.51
CA CYS A 98 10.70 5.08 4.20
C CYS A 98 11.67 6.18 4.64
N LEU A 99 12.29 6.04 5.81
CA LEU A 99 13.16 7.05 6.41
C LEU A 99 14.62 6.99 5.93
N ALA A 100 15.09 5.83 5.45
CA ALA A 100 16.44 5.63 4.91
C ALA A 100 16.91 6.71 3.89
N PRO A 101 16.14 7.08 2.84
CA PRO A 101 16.56 8.11 1.88
C PRO A 101 16.68 9.50 2.53
N TYR A 102 15.82 9.81 3.50
CA TYR A 102 15.86 11.07 4.24
C TYR A 102 17.08 11.11 5.17
N ALA A 103 17.41 10.00 5.83
CA ALA A 103 18.61 9.88 6.65
C ALA A 103 19.89 10.01 5.81
N ALA A 104 19.91 9.44 4.60
CA ALA A 104 21.01 9.61 3.66
C ALA A 104 21.17 11.07 3.22
N CYS A 105 20.06 11.75 2.88
CA CYS A 105 20.06 13.18 2.55
C CYS A 105 20.55 14.04 3.72
N LEU A 106 20.09 13.75 4.94
CA LEU A 106 20.49 14.46 6.16
C LEU A 106 21.98 14.30 6.43
N LYS A 107 22.52 13.10 6.25
CA LYS A 107 23.95 12.81 6.38
C LYS A 107 24.78 13.63 5.38
N THR A 108 24.36 13.69 4.12
CA THR A 108 25.06 14.47 3.08
C THR A 108 24.98 15.97 3.35
N ARG A 109 23.85 16.48 3.87
CA ARG A 109 23.71 17.91 4.21
C ARG A 109 24.50 18.35 5.43
N PHE A 110 24.49 17.57 6.50
CA PHE A 110 25.17 17.96 7.74
C PHE A 110 26.66 17.59 7.77
N GLY A 111 27.20 17.02 6.69
CA GLY A 111 28.63 16.75 6.57
C GLY A 111 29.18 15.87 7.69
N LEU A 112 28.35 15.04 8.35
CA LEU A 112 28.83 14.09 9.34
C LEU A 112 29.64 13.01 8.63
N ALA A 113 30.93 13.31 8.44
CA ALA A 113 31.96 12.36 8.05
C ALA A 113 31.96 11.22 9.07
N GLY A 114 31.33 10.11 8.70
CA GLY A 114 31.08 9.00 9.60
C GLY A 114 32.37 8.26 9.92
N ARG A 115 32.80 8.35 11.18
CA ARG A 115 33.74 7.40 11.78
C ARG A 115 33.09 6.01 11.77
N PHE A 116 33.64 5.08 10.97
CA PHE A 116 33.20 3.68 10.91
C PHE A 116 33.28 3.06 12.30
N VAL A 117 32.20 2.42 12.78
CA VAL A 117 32.16 1.90 14.17
C VAL A 117 32.48 0.41 14.28
N SER A 118 32.27 -0.41 13.25
CA SER A 118 32.69 -1.82 13.31
C SER A 118 32.59 -2.48 11.93
N ARG A 119 33.55 -3.35 11.64
CA ARG A 119 33.56 -4.29 10.51
C ARG A 119 33.28 -5.67 11.10
N CYS A 120 32.02 -5.99 11.37
CA CYS A 120 31.62 -7.35 11.73
C CYS A 120 30.36 -7.70 10.94
N CYS A 121 30.45 -8.75 10.13
CA CYS A 121 29.46 -9.25 9.17
C CYS A 121 29.22 -8.38 7.91
N SER A 122 30.12 -8.47 6.93
CA SER A 122 30.00 -8.17 5.47
C SER A 122 29.29 -6.90 4.95
N THR A 123 28.66 -6.07 5.78
CA THR A 123 28.01 -4.81 5.41
C THR A 123 28.40 -3.72 6.41
N SER A 124 28.81 -2.57 5.90
CA SER A 124 29.24 -1.44 6.75
C SER A 124 28.02 -0.80 7.42
N CYS A 125 27.66 -1.25 8.62
CA CYS A 125 26.57 -0.64 9.39
C CYS A 125 27.02 0.74 9.90
N THR A 126 26.42 1.80 9.38
CA THR A 126 26.75 3.18 9.79
C THR A 126 26.02 3.51 11.09
N ARG A 127 26.65 4.27 12.02
CA ARG A 127 26.01 4.72 13.28
C ARG A 127 24.62 5.35 13.05
N VAL A 128 24.45 6.03 11.91
CA VAL A 128 23.20 6.67 11.49
C VAL A 128 22.10 5.64 11.19
N GLN A 129 22.42 4.51 10.56
CA GLN A 129 21.46 3.43 10.33
C GLN A 129 21.04 2.75 11.64
N GLY A 130 21.97 2.57 12.58
CA GLY A 130 21.66 2.04 13.92
C GLY A 130 20.74 2.98 14.71
N LEU A 131 21.02 4.30 14.69
CA LEU A 131 20.15 5.30 15.32
C LEU A 131 18.77 5.32 14.68
N LEU A 132 18.69 5.24 13.35
CA LEU A 132 17.43 5.19 12.62
C LEU A 132 16.62 3.94 12.96
N LEU A 133 17.25 2.77 13.06
CA LEU A 133 16.57 1.55 13.46
C LEU A 133 16.01 1.68 14.88
N PHE A 134 16.78 2.24 15.80
CA PHE A 134 16.33 2.48 17.17
C PHE A 134 15.12 3.43 17.22
N THR A 135 15.12 4.52 16.45
CA THR A 135 13.97 5.42 16.39
C THR A 135 12.73 4.74 15.78
N CYS A 136 12.90 3.90 14.76
CA CYS A 136 11.80 3.11 14.19
C CYS A 136 11.19 2.15 15.23
N ILE A 137 12.03 1.39 15.94
CA ILE A 137 11.57 0.48 17.02
C ILE A 137 10.83 1.26 18.10
N PHE A 138 11.39 2.40 18.54
CA PHE A 138 10.76 3.26 19.53
C PHE A 138 9.37 3.73 19.09
N THR A 139 9.21 4.17 17.84
CA THR A 139 7.89 4.61 17.33
C THR A 139 6.85 3.48 17.30
N VAL A 140 7.25 2.25 16.96
CA VAL A 140 6.35 1.09 16.96
C VAL A 140 5.97 0.68 18.38
N VAL A 141 6.92 0.71 19.33
CA VAL A 141 6.63 0.46 20.75
C VAL A 141 5.71 1.54 21.32
N ALA A 142 5.94 2.81 20.98
CA ALA A 142 5.06 3.90 21.38
C ALA A 142 3.63 3.72 20.83
N TRP A 143 3.48 3.25 19.59
CA TRP A 143 2.17 2.88 19.04
C TRP A 143 1.53 1.70 19.78
N LEU A 144 2.28 0.63 20.05
CA LEU A 144 1.78 -0.53 20.81
C LEU A 144 1.30 -0.15 22.21
N VAL A 145 1.97 0.77 22.90
CA VAL A 145 1.56 1.21 24.24
C VAL A 145 0.34 2.13 24.16
N SER A 146 0.39 3.11 23.26
CA SER A 146 -0.48 4.27 23.32
C SER A 146 -1.74 4.15 22.45
N GLY A 147 -1.72 3.33 21.39
CA GLY A 147 -2.86 3.13 20.50
C GLY A 147 -3.33 4.39 19.76
N HIS A 148 -2.51 5.44 19.69
CA HIS A 148 -2.92 6.70 19.06
C HIS A 148 -3.14 6.53 17.56
N TRP A 149 -4.25 7.09 17.07
CA TRP A 149 -4.63 7.06 15.65
C TRP A 149 -3.58 7.71 14.74
N ILE A 150 -2.86 8.74 15.20
CA ILE A 150 -1.79 9.40 14.43
C ILE A 150 -0.64 8.43 14.16
N LEU A 151 -0.19 7.73 15.20
CA LEU A 151 0.87 6.73 15.06
C LEU A 151 0.38 5.57 14.19
N ASN A 152 -0.87 5.13 14.37
CA ASN A 152 -1.46 4.10 13.52
C ASN A 152 -1.45 4.49 12.04
N ASN A 153 -1.86 5.71 11.71
CA ASN A 153 -1.84 6.22 10.34
C ASN A 153 -0.42 6.35 9.81
N LEU A 154 0.54 6.84 10.62
CA LEU A 154 1.94 6.92 10.22
C LEU A 154 2.51 5.54 9.86
N LEU A 155 2.28 4.54 10.73
CA LEU A 155 2.70 3.16 10.47
C LEU A 155 2.03 2.60 9.22
N GLY A 156 0.71 2.79 9.06
CA GLY A 156 -0.03 2.30 7.91
C GLY A 156 0.41 2.91 6.59
N ILE A 157 0.66 4.23 6.56
CA ILE A 157 1.22 4.92 5.40
C ILE A 157 2.59 4.36 5.05
N SER A 158 3.45 4.14 6.05
CA SER A 158 4.79 3.56 5.81
C SER A 158 4.71 2.15 5.24
N MET A 159 3.80 1.30 5.76
CA MET A 159 3.57 -0.04 5.25
C MET A 159 3.05 -0.01 3.81
N CYS A 160 2.11 0.89 3.50
CA CYS A 160 1.59 1.06 2.15
C CYS A 160 2.70 1.44 1.17
N ILE A 161 3.55 2.42 1.51
CA ILE A 161 4.66 2.86 0.67
C ILE A 161 5.67 1.72 0.45
N ALA A 162 6.02 0.99 1.51
CA ALA A 162 6.95 -0.13 1.44
C ALA A 162 6.36 -1.27 0.58
N PHE A 163 5.09 -1.63 0.79
CA PHE A 163 4.41 -2.67 0.02
C PHE A 163 4.41 -2.36 -1.48
N VAL A 164 3.97 -1.15 -1.88
CA VAL A 164 3.95 -0.73 -3.30
C VAL A 164 5.37 -0.65 -3.90
N SER A 165 6.39 -0.36 -3.08
CA SER A 165 7.78 -0.28 -3.55
C SER A 165 8.42 -1.66 -3.77
N HIS A 166 8.08 -2.64 -2.93
CA HIS A 166 8.64 -4.00 -2.99
C HIS A 166 7.91 -4.91 -3.98
N VAL A 167 6.59 -4.79 -4.08
CA VAL A 167 5.76 -5.60 -5.00
C VAL A 167 5.78 -4.94 -6.37
N ARG A 168 6.51 -5.53 -7.32
CA ARG A 168 6.56 -5.03 -8.69
C ARG A 168 5.71 -5.86 -9.62
N LEU A 169 4.86 -5.17 -10.37
CA LEU A 169 4.10 -5.75 -11.46
C LEU A 169 4.92 -5.60 -12.74
N PRO A 170 5.21 -6.69 -13.47
CA PRO A 170 6.01 -6.59 -14.69
C PRO A 170 5.22 -5.92 -15.82
N ASN A 171 3.92 -6.26 -15.93
CA ASN A 171 3.07 -5.87 -17.06
C ASN A 171 1.67 -5.48 -16.57
N ILE A 172 0.98 -4.61 -17.33
CA ILE A 172 -0.41 -4.23 -17.03
C ILE A 172 -1.35 -5.44 -17.10
N LYS A 173 -1.05 -6.48 -17.91
CA LYS A 173 -1.85 -7.71 -17.94
C LYS A 173 -1.96 -8.38 -16.57
N ILE A 174 -0.85 -8.47 -15.83
CA ILE A 174 -0.87 -9.07 -14.48
C ILE A 174 -1.58 -8.14 -13.51
N CYS A 175 -1.39 -6.83 -13.64
CA CYS A 175 -2.11 -5.83 -12.85
C CYS A 175 -3.62 -5.93 -13.06
N ALA A 176 -4.08 -5.99 -14.31
CA ALA A 176 -5.49 -6.11 -14.67
C ALA A 176 -6.10 -7.43 -14.17
N MET A 177 -5.37 -8.54 -14.29
CA MET A 177 -5.79 -9.83 -13.72
C MET A 177 -5.92 -9.76 -12.19
N LEU A 178 -4.93 -9.20 -11.49
CA LEU A 178 -4.97 -9.02 -10.03
C LEU A 178 -6.17 -8.15 -9.61
N LEU A 179 -6.34 -6.98 -10.25
CA LEU A 179 -7.44 -6.06 -9.98
C LEU A 179 -8.80 -6.69 -10.23
N LEU A 180 -8.95 -7.46 -11.31
CA LEU A 180 -10.18 -8.17 -11.64
C LEU A 180 -10.50 -9.27 -10.62
N CYS A 181 -9.49 -10.04 -10.19
CA CYS A 181 -9.71 -11.07 -9.18
C CYS A 181 -10.05 -10.46 -7.81
N LEU A 182 -9.43 -9.35 -7.43
CA LEU A 182 -9.74 -8.62 -6.20
C LEU A 182 -11.11 -7.93 -6.26
N PHE A 183 -11.53 -7.45 -7.43
CA PHE A 183 -12.87 -6.95 -7.69
C PHE A 183 -13.94 -8.03 -7.43
N VAL A 184 -13.74 -9.24 -7.98
CA VAL A 184 -14.66 -10.37 -7.76
C VAL A 184 -14.65 -10.81 -6.28
N TYR A 185 -13.47 -10.84 -5.67
CA TYR A 185 -13.31 -11.15 -4.25
C TYR A 185 -14.13 -10.21 -3.35
N ASP A 186 -14.05 -8.90 -3.58
CA ASP A 186 -14.72 -7.88 -2.77
C ASP A 186 -16.26 -8.02 -2.90
N ILE A 187 -16.77 -8.22 -4.12
CA ILE A 187 -18.20 -8.46 -4.36
C ILE A 187 -18.67 -9.73 -3.64
N PHE A 188 -17.91 -10.82 -3.73
CA PHE A 188 -18.26 -12.07 -3.07
C PHE A 188 -18.33 -11.90 -1.55
N TRP A 189 -17.30 -11.32 -0.93
CA TRP A 189 -17.24 -11.21 0.53
C TRP A 189 -18.19 -10.16 1.11
N VAL A 190 -18.50 -9.09 0.36
CA VAL A 190 -19.43 -8.05 0.83
C VAL A 190 -20.90 -8.47 0.66
N PHE A 191 -21.29 -9.10 -0.46
CA PHE A 191 -22.71 -9.38 -0.72
C PHE A 191 -23.12 -10.83 -0.53
N TYR A 192 -22.23 -11.79 -0.81
CA TYR A 192 -22.60 -13.21 -0.78
C TYR A 192 -22.26 -13.90 0.55
N SER A 193 -21.29 -13.39 1.31
CA SER A 193 -20.82 -14.06 2.53
C SER A 193 -21.92 -14.28 3.58
N GLU A 194 -22.84 -13.32 3.74
CA GLU A 194 -23.98 -13.44 4.67
C GLU A 194 -24.89 -14.64 4.34
N ARG A 195 -25.10 -14.93 3.05
CA ARG A 195 -25.96 -16.03 2.62
C ARG A 195 -25.37 -17.40 2.95
N PHE A 196 -24.05 -17.52 2.97
CA PHE A 196 -23.37 -18.80 3.22
C PHE A 196 -23.03 -19.02 4.70
N PHE A 197 -22.64 -17.97 5.42
CA PHE A 197 -22.15 -18.06 6.80
C PHE A 197 -23.13 -17.50 7.85
N GLY A 198 -24.29 -16.99 7.43
CA GLY A 198 -25.30 -16.40 8.31
C GLY A 198 -24.94 -15.00 8.85
N ALA A 199 -23.75 -14.49 8.52
CA ALA A 199 -23.30 -13.14 8.87
C ALA A 199 -22.31 -12.61 7.82
N ASN A 200 -22.24 -11.29 7.67
CA ASN A 200 -21.27 -10.63 6.80
C ASN A 200 -19.86 -10.74 7.38
N VAL A 201 -19.13 -11.77 6.93
CA VAL A 201 -17.83 -12.15 7.50
C VAL A 201 -16.83 -10.98 7.45
N MET A 202 -16.77 -10.26 6.33
CA MET A 202 -15.88 -9.10 6.18
C MET A 202 -16.18 -8.00 7.21
N VAL A 203 -17.45 -7.75 7.54
CA VAL A 203 -17.87 -6.72 8.49
C VAL A 203 -17.64 -7.19 9.93
N SER A 204 -17.98 -8.44 10.23
CA SER A 204 -17.73 -9.05 11.54
C SER A 204 -16.24 -9.02 11.88
N VAL A 205 -15.38 -9.31 10.90
CA VAL A 205 -13.92 -9.29 11.05
C VAL A 205 -13.39 -7.85 11.13
N ALA A 206 -13.90 -6.93 10.32
CA ALA A 206 -13.44 -5.53 10.30
C ALA A 206 -13.84 -4.72 11.55
N THR A 207 -14.93 -5.10 12.21
CA THR A 207 -15.43 -4.45 13.44
C THR A 207 -14.76 -4.97 14.71
N GLN A 208 -14.11 -6.14 14.65
CA GLN A 208 -13.39 -6.70 15.78
C GLN A 208 -12.01 -6.04 15.93
N GLN A 209 -11.71 -5.55 17.13
CA GLN A 209 -10.42 -4.96 17.48
C GLN A 209 -9.49 -6.02 18.08
N ALA A 210 -8.22 -6.02 17.67
CA ALA A 210 -7.26 -7.00 18.13
C ALA A 210 -6.86 -6.77 19.58
N SER A 211 -6.61 -7.86 20.31
CA SER A 211 -6.06 -7.81 21.66
C SER A 211 -4.59 -7.40 21.61
N ASN A 212 -4.18 -6.48 22.46
CA ASN A 212 -2.81 -6.02 22.50
C ASN A 212 -1.88 -7.09 23.13
N PRO A 213 -0.83 -7.57 22.44
CA PRO A 213 0.11 -8.55 23.00
C PRO A 213 0.90 -7.98 24.18
N MET A 214 1.18 -6.67 24.21
CA MET A 214 1.87 -6.02 25.32
C MET A 214 1.06 -6.07 26.60
N HIS A 215 -0.28 -5.98 26.53
CA HIS A 215 -1.14 -6.15 27.70
C HIS A 215 -1.10 -7.61 28.21
N THR A 216 -1.04 -8.60 27.31
CA THR A 216 -0.95 -10.02 27.68
C THR A 216 0.38 -10.34 28.37
N VAL A 217 1.48 -9.80 27.83
CA VAL A 217 2.83 -9.93 28.41
C VAL A 217 2.92 -9.19 29.75
N ALA A 218 2.35 -7.99 29.85
CA ALA A 218 2.30 -7.21 31.09
C ALA A 218 1.56 -7.95 32.21
N ASN A 219 0.43 -8.57 31.88
CA ASN A 219 -0.37 -9.34 32.84
C ASN A 219 0.37 -10.62 33.27
N SER A 220 1.10 -11.26 32.35
CA SER A 220 1.93 -12.44 32.66
C SER A 220 3.13 -12.09 33.55
N LEU A 221 3.68 -10.88 33.42
CA LEU A 221 4.84 -10.40 34.17
C LEU A 221 4.48 -9.64 35.46
N SER A 222 3.19 -9.49 35.79
CA SER A 222 2.71 -8.80 37.01
C SER A 222 3.30 -7.40 37.23
N LEU A 223 3.62 -6.66 36.17
CA LEU A 223 4.32 -5.37 36.29
C LEU A 223 3.38 -4.25 36.77
N PRO A 224 3.60 -3.67 37.97
CA PRO A 224 2.78 -2.56 38.46
C PRO A 224 3.04 -1.30 37.62
N GLY A 225 1.98 -0.66 37.12
CA GLY A 225 2.06 0.57 36.31
C GLY A 225 1.68 0.41 34.83
N LEU A 226 1.58 -0.82 34.29
CA LEU A 226 1.18 -1.07 32.90
C LEU A 226 -0.35 -1.06 32.66
N GLN A 227 -1.16 -0.66 33.64
CA GLN A 227 -2.63 -0.57 33.53
C GLN A 227 -3.11 0.54 32.57
N LEU A 228 -2.24 1.46 32.17
CA LEU A 228 -2.53 2.52 31.20
C LEU A 228 -2.45 2.02 29.73
N ILE A 229 -2.03 0.78 29.50
CA ILE A 229 -1.93 0.20 28.14
C ILE A 229 -3.32 -0.11 27.60
N THR A 230 -3.53 0.27 26.34
CA THR A 230 -4.77 -0.01 25.63
C THR A 230 -5.02 -1.52 25.51
N LYS A 231 -6.16 -1.98 26.02
CA LYS A 231 -6.58 -3.40 25.95
C LYS A 231 -6.87 -3.85 24.51
N LYS A 232 -7.33 -2.92 23.67
CA LYS A 232 -7.70 -3.14 22.28
C LYS A 232 -6.85 -2.23 21.40
N LEU A 233 -6.26 -2.81 20.36
CA LEU A 233 -5.38 -2.12 19.43
C LEU A 233 -5.96 -2.23 18.03
N GLU A 234 -6.08 -1.09 17.35
CA GLU A 234 -6.40 -1.07 15.93
C GLU A 234 -5.12 -1.27 15.14
N LEU A 235 -5.11 -2.25 14.24
CA LEU A 235 -3.93 -2.53 13.43
C LEU A 235 -3.73 -1.43 12.38
N PRO A 236 -2.47 -1.15 11.99
CA PRO A 236 -2.15 -0.12 11.00
C PRO A 236 -2.45 -0.60 9.57
N VAL A 237 -3.40 -1.53 9.41
CA VAL A 237 -3.89 -2.06 8.13
C VAL A 237 -5.07 -1.22 7.59
N LYS A 238 -5.51 -0.23 8.37
CA LYS A 238 -6.50 0.79 7.98
C LYS A 238 -6.07 2.16 8.46
N ILE A 239 -6.34 3.19 7.65
CA ILE A 239 -6.16 4.60 8.02
C ILE A 239 -7.45 5.10 8.65
N MET A 240 -7.33 5.88 9.71
CA MET A 240 -8.47 6.32 10.52
C MET A 240 -8.42 7.82 10.75
N PHE A 241 -9.52 8.50 10.45
CA PHE A 241 -9.68 9.91 10.75
C PHE A 241 -10.90 10.11 11.65
N PRO A 242 -10.77 10.87 12.75
CA PRO A 242 -11.93 11.24 13.55
C PRO A 242 -12.85 12.13 12.71
N ARG A 243 -14.15 11.83 12.69
CA ARG A 243 -15.12 12.65 11.92
C ARG A 243 -15.15 14.12 12.35
N ASN A 244 -14.80 14.40 13.61
CA ASN A 244 -14.78 15.74 14.20
C ASN A 244 -13.40 16.44 14.11
N LEU A 245 -12.63 16.21 13.06
CA LEU A 245 -11.25 16.73 12.91
C LEU A 245 -11.14 18.26 13.07
N LEU A 246 -12.19 19.01 12.74
CA LEU A 246 -12.21 20.48 12.79
C LEU A 246 -13.37 21.04 13.64
N GLY A 247 -13.73 20.38 14.75
CA GLY A 247 -14.60 20.99 15.77
C GLY A 247 -16.01 21.36 15.33
N GLY A 248 -16.62 20.60 14.40
CA GLY A 248 -18.03 20.78 14.05
C GLY A 248 -18.94 20.49 15.25
N VAL A 249 -19.56 21.54 15.80
CA VAL A 249 -20.58 21.47 16.85
C VAL A 249 -21.84 20.83 16.27
N LEU A 250 -21.96 19.50 16.39
CA LEU A 250 -23.24 18.80 16.26
C LEU A 250 -23.58 18.22 17.65
N PRO A 251 -24.67 18.67 18.29
CA PRO A 251 -25.08 18.15 19.58
C PRO A 251 -25.59 16.72 19.41
N GLY A 252 -25.04 15.77 20.18
CA GLY A 252 -25.70 14.49 20.45
C GLY A 252 -25.17 13.22 19.78
N LYS A 253 -23.94 13.18 19.23
CA LYS A 253 -23.30 11.90 18.84
C LYS A 253 -21.88 11.77 19.41
N ASN A 254 -21.63 10.64 20.07
CA ASN A 254 -20.42 10.34 20.83
C ASN A 254 -19.12 10.59 20.05
N ALA A 255 -18.09 11.03 20.77
CA ALA A 255 -16.79 11.48 20.28
C ALA A 255 -15.87 10.42 19.63
N SER A 256 -16.41 9.35 19.02
CA SER A 256 -15.62 8.19 18.57
C SER A 256 -16.05 7.56 17.25
N ASP A 257 -16.83 8.24 16.41
CA ASP A 257 -17.04 7.76 15.04
C ASP A 257 -15.81 8.07 14.19
N PHE A 258 -14.99 7.06 13.97
CA PHE A 258 -13.87 7.12 13.03
C PHE A 258 -14.35 6.79 11.63
N MET A 259 -13.84 7.52 10.66
CA MET A 259 -13.91 7.09 9.27
C MET A 259 -12.65 6.30 8.95
N MET A 260 -12.84 5.16 8.30
CA MET A 260 -11.78 4.19 8.04
C MET A 260 -11.62 3.97 6.54
N LEU A 261 -10.38 3.81 6.09
CA LEU A 261 -10.04 3.36 4.74
C LEU A 261 -9.03 2.23 4.82
N GLY A 262 -9.24 1.14 4.07
CA GLY A 262 -8.34 0.01 4.05
C GLY A 262 -7.02 0.36 3.36
N LEU A 263 -5.89 -0.16 3.86
CA LEU A 263 -4.61 -0.01 3.15
C LEU A 263 -4.64 -0.69 1.78
N GLY A 264 -5.39 -1.79 1.62
CA GLY A 264 -5.54 -2.48 0.34
C GLY A 264 -6.11 -1.56 -0.74
N ASP A 265 -7.11 -0.75 -0.40
CA ASP A 265 -7.78 0.18 -1.31
C ASP A 265 -6.85 1.30 -1.80
N MET A 266 -5.73 1.53 -1.11
CA MET A 266 -4.69 2.47 -1.51
C MET A 266 -3.52 1.76 -2.20
N ALA A 267 -3.07 0.63 -1.64
CA ALA A 267 -1.93 -0.12 -2.13
C ALA A 267 -2.18 -0.71 -3.52
N ILE A 268 -3.38 -1.25 -3.77
CA ILE A 268 -3.73 -1.90 -5.04
C ILE A 268 -3.73 -0.88 -6.20
N PRO A 269 -4.46 0.26 -6.12
CA PRO A 269 -4.31 1.34 -7.09
C PRO A 269 -2.90 1.94 -7.13
N GLY A 270 -2.22 2.02 -5.99
CA GLY A 270 -0.82 2.49 -5.89
C GLY A 270 0.14 1.65 -6.76
N MET A 271 -0.03 0.33 -6.80
CA MET A 271 0.74 -0.55 -7.68
C MET A 271 0.45 -0.29 -9.16
N LEU A 272 -0.82 -0.06 -9.53
CA LEU A 272 -1.20 0.33 -10.89
C LEU A 272 -0.54 1.67 -11.27
N LEU A 273 -0.63 2.67 -10.40
CA LEU A 273 0.00 3.98 -10.60
C LEU A 273 1.52 3.86 -10.72
N ALA A 274 2.16 3.02 -9.91
CA ALA A 274 3.61 2.76 -10.00
C ALA A 274 3.99 2.19 -11.37
N LEU A 275 3.22 1.22 -11.89
CA LEU A 275 3.44 0.65 -13.21
C LEU A 275 3.25 1.69 -14.33
N VAL A 276 2.17 2.47 -14.27
CA VAL A 276 1.88 3.54 -15.22
C VAL A 276 2.99 4.60 -15.22
N LEU A 277 3.44 5.00 -14.02
CA LEU A 277 4.51 5.99 -13.86
C LEU A 277 5.87 5.46 -14.35
N CYS A 278 6.16 4.18 -14.13
CA CYS A 278 7.34 3.51 -14.69
C CYS A 278 7.31 3.50 -16.22
N PHE A 279 6.15 3.23 -16.83
CA PHE A 279 5.97 3.25 -18.28
C PHE A 279 6.13 4.67 -18.84
N ASP A 280 5.47 5.66 -18.24
CA ASP A 280 5.61 7.09 -18.59
C ASP A 280 7.09 7.54 -18.53
N TYR A 281 7.82 7.11 -17.51
CA TYR A 281 9.23 7.45 -17.35
C TYR A 281 10.13 6.80 -18.42
N ARG A 282 9.93 5.49 -18.69
CA ARG A 282 10.69 4.76 -19.72
C ARG A 282 10.46 5.39 -21.09
N LYS A 283 9.20 5.62 -21.44
CA LYS A 283 8.84 6.25 -22.71
C LYS A 283 9.38 7.67 -22.82
N SER A 284 9.31 8.46 -21.75
CA SER A 284 9.91 9.80 -21.73
C SER A 284 11.42 9.74 -21.96
N ARG A 285 12.12 8.70 -21.50
CA ARG A 285 13.56 8.53 -21.73
C ARG A 285 13.86 8.19 -23.19
N ASP A 286 13.06 7.32 -23.80
CA ASP A 286 13.20 6.96 -25.22
C ASP A 286 12.85 8.14 -26.12
N THR A 287 11.83 8.91 -25.76
CA THR A 287 11.49 10.16 -26.44
C THR A 287 12.56 11.23 -26.24
N ILE A 288 13.20 11.39 -25.07
CA ILE A 288 14.29 12.37 -24.88
C ILE A 288 15.48 12.09 -25.81
N ASN A 289 15.83 10.82 -26.05
CA ASN A 289 16.86 10.47 -27.03
C ASN A 289 16.47 10.80 -28.48
N LEU A 290 15.18 10.89 -28.79
CA LEU A 290 14.62 11.22 -30.10
C LEU A 290 14.21 12.72 -30.23
N SER A 291 14.06 13.41 -29.10
CA SER A 291 13.44 14.74 -28.96
C SER A 291 14.43 15.90 -29.08
N GLU A 292 15.69 15.64 -29.43
CA GLU A 292 16.51 16.66 -30.11
C GLU A 292 15.93 17.03 -31.50
N LEU A 293 14.94 16.29 -32.02
CA LEU A 293 14.33 16.59 -33.32
C LEU A 293 12.87 17.10 -33.29
N HIS A 294 12.04 16.82 -32.27
CA HIS A 294 10.66 17.36 -32.27
C HIS A 294 10.03 17.49 -30.87
N SER A 295 9.73 18.74 -30.50
CA SER A 295 9.00 19.14 -29.30
C SER A 295 7.55 18.65 -29.38
N SER A 296 7.19 17.65 -28.58
CA SER A 296 5.79 17.33 -28.30
C SER A 296 5.59 17.14 -26.80
N LYS A 297 4.74 18.01 -26.23
CA LYS A 297 4.21 17.91 -24.87
C LYS A 297 3.34 16.66 -24.75
N GLY A 298 3.97 15.50 -24.55
CA GLY A 298 3.29 14.23 -24.37
C GLY A 298 2.54 14.17 -23.05
N HIS A 299 1.20 14.11 -23.10
CA HIS A 299 0.36 13.90 -21.92
C HIS A 299 0.62 12.51 -21.31
N LYS A 300 1.23 12.51 -20.11
CA LYS A 300 1.59 11.32 -19.34
C LYS A 300 0.35 10.58 -18.84
N TYR A 301 0.36 9.25 -18.86
CA TYR A 301 -0.74 8.39 -18.43
C TYR A 301 -1.12 8.59 -16.95
N ILE A 302 -0.15 8.98 -16.10
CA ILE A 302 -0.38 9.31 -14.69
C ILE A 302 -1.46 10.37 -14.47
N TRP A 303 -1.57 11.35 -15.39
CA TRP A 303 -2.57 12.43 -15.29
C TRP A 303 -4.00 11.97 -15.52
N TYR A 304 -4.20 10.72 -15.97
CA TYR A 304 -5.52 10.11 -16.10
C TYR A 304 -5.78 9.09 -14.98
N ALA A 305 -4.75 8.32 -14.61
CA ALA A 305 -4.85 7.32 -13.55
C ALA A 305 -5.11 7.96 -12.16
N LEU A 306 -4.41 9.05 -11.83
CA LEU A 306 -4.51 9.70 -10.52
C LEU A 306 -5.89 10.36 -10.28
N PRO A 307 -6.44 11.16 -11.22
CA PRO A 307 -7.82 11.64 -11.08
C PRO A 307 -8.85 10.51 -11.10
N GLY A 308 -8.63 9.46 -11.90
CA GLY A 308 -9.48 8.27 -11.90
C GLY A 308 -9.57 7.59 -10.53
N TYR A 309 -8.45 7.53 -9.80
CA TYR A 309 -8.43 7.04 -8.41
C TYR A 309 -9.22 7.95 -7.47
N ALA A 310 -9.00 9.27 -7.55
CA ALA A 310 -9.72 10.24 -6.74
C ALA A 310 -11.25 10.17 -6.97
N ILE A 311 -11.68 10.08 -8.23
CA ILE A 311 -13.09 9.93 -8.60
C ILE A 311 -13.66 8.61 -8.07
N GLY A 312 -12.92 7.51 -8.19
CA GLY A 312 -13.34 6.21 -7.64
C GLY A 312 -13.53 6.24 -6.12
N LEU A 313 -12.61 6.89 -5.40
CA LEU A 313 -12.68 7.01 -3.94
C LEU A 313 -13.86 7.89 -3.50
N VAL A 314 -14.09 9.01 -4.19
CA VAL A 314 -15.29 9.85 -3.96
C VAL A 314 -16.56 9.05 -4.21
N THR A 315 -16.60 8.28 -5.29
CA THR A 315 -17.77 7.46 -5.65
C THR A 315 -18.00 6.34 -4.62
N ALA A 316 -16.95 5.68 -4.14
CA ALA A 316 -17.05 4.66 -3.09
C ALA A 316 -17.60 5.24 -1.78
N LEU A 317 -17.07 6.39 -1.35
CA LEU A 317 -17.55 7.09 -0.15
C LEU A 317 -19.00 7.56 -0.32
N ALA A 318 -19.35 8.11 -1.49
CA ALA A 318 -20.70 8.52 -1.83
C ALA A 318 -21.69 7.35 -1.76
N ALA A 319 -21.32 6.21 -2.35
CA ALA A 319 -22.11 4.99 -2.29
C ALA A 319 -22.30 4.49 -0.84
N GLY A 320 -21.26 4.51 -0.02
CA GLY A 320 -21.35 4.13 1.40
C GLY A 320 -22.30 5.04 2.20
N VAL A 321 -22.24 6.35 1.98
CA VAL A 321 -23.13 7.32 2.67
C VAL A 321 -24.59 7.17 2.22
N LEU A 322 -24.82 6.92 0.93
CA LEU A 322 -26.16 6.77 0.36
C LEU A 322 -26.83 5.45 0.78
N THR A 323 -26.09 4.35 0.71
CA THR A 323 -26.63 2.99 0.89
C THR A 323 -26.68 2.55 2.35
N ARG A 324 -25.95 3.21 3.26
CA ARG A 324 -25.85 2.87 4.69
C ARG A 324 -25.50 1.39 4.96
N SER A 325 -24.94 0.72 3.97
CA SER A 325 -24.51 -0.68 4.02
C SER A 325 -23.01 -0.73 3.70
N PRO A 326 -22.32 -1.81 4.11
CA PRO A 326 -20.96 -2.07 3.66
C PRO A 326 -20.96 -2.18 2.13
N GLN A 327 -20.12 -1.41 1.47
CA GLN A 327 -19.97 -1.41 0.02
C GLN A 327 -18.55 -1.88 -0.34
N PRO A 328 -18.39 -2.71 -1.38
CA PRO A 328 -17.08 -3.11 -1.86
C PRO A 328 -16.38 -1.89 -2.47
N ALA A 329 -15.25 -1.45 -1.91
CA ALA A 329 -14.55 -0.26 -2.38
C ALA A 329 -13.92 -0.48 -3.77
N LEU A 330 -13.42 -1.69 -4.02
CA LEU A 330 -12.78 -2.04 -5.30
C LEU A 330 -13.77 -2.05 -6.46
N LEU A 331 -15.07 -2.22 -6.19
CA LEU A 331 -16.13 -2.10 -7.19
C LEU A 331 -16.09 -0.74 -7.92
N TYR A 332 -15.77 0.33 -7.20
CA TYR A 332 -15.71 1.69 -7.74
C TYR A 332 -14.30 2.07 -8.19
N LEU A 333 -13.28 1.67 -7.42
CA LEU A 333 -11.88 2.03 -7.68
C LEU A 333 -11.30 1.36 -8.93
N VAL A 334 -11.58 0.07 -9.15
CA VAL A 334 -11.01 -0.68 -10.29
C VAL A 334 -11.45 -0.09 -11.63
N PRO A 335 -12.75 0.08 -11.93
CA PRO A 335 -13.16 0.65 -13.22
C PRO A 335 -12.72 2.10 -13.39
N SER A 336 -12.71 2.90 -12.31
CA SER A 336 -12.33 4.32 -12.40
C SER A 336 -10.83 4.55 -12.60
N THR A 337 -9.98 3.60 -12.19
CA THR A 337 -8.51 3.70 -12.32
C THR A 337 -7.98 2.96 -13.54
N LEU A 338 -8.38 1.70 -13.72
CA LEU A 338 -7.93 0.85 -14.82
C LEU A 338 -8.58 1.26 -16.15
N GLY A 339 -9.87 1.62 -16.12
CA GLY A 339 -10.64 1.98 -17.30
C GLY A 339 -10.01 3.12 -18.11
N PRO A 340 -9.75 4.31 -17.53
CA PRO A 340 -9.12 5.41 -18.25
C PRO A 340 -7.73 5.05 -18.82
N VAL A 341 -6.93 4.27 -18.09
CA VAL A 341 -5.60 3.84 -18.56
C VAL A 341 -5.72 2.93 -19.78
N VAL A 342 -6.64 1.96 -19.76
CA VAL A 342 -6.89 1.05 -20.89
C VAL A 342 -7.48 1.79 -22.08
N VAL A 343 -8.47 2.67 -21.88
CA VAL A 343 -9.09 3.44 -22.96
C VAL A 343 -8.07 4.34 -23.65
N ILE A 344 -7.24 5.05 -22.89
CA ILE A 344 -6.26 5.98 -23.46
C ILE A 344 -5.12 5.24 -24.15
N SER A 345 -4.65 4.12 -23.59
CA SER A 345 -3.64 3.29 -24.26
C SER A 345 -4.18 2.66 -25.54
N TRP A 346 -5.47 2.32 -25.59
CA TRP A 346 -6.14 1.88 -26.80
C TRP A 346 -6.24 3.00 -27.85
N MET A 347 -6.67 4.20 -27.46
CA MET A 347 -6.73 5.36 -28.35
C MET A 347 -5.36 5.76 -28.92
N LYS A 348 -4.28 5.53 -28.16
CA LYS A 348 -2.90 5.80 -28.59
C LYS A 348 -2.27 4.65 -29.38
N ASN A 349 -2.96 3.53 -29.60
CA ASN A 349 -2.44 2.31 -30.23
C ASN A 349 -1.20 1.71 -29.53
N GLU A 350 -0.98 2.03 -28.25
CA GLU A 350 0.15 1.56 -27.45
C GLU A 350 -0.24 0.40 -26.51
N LEU A 351 -1.50 -0.04 -26.60
CA LEU A 351 -2.06 -1.03 -25.70
C LEU A 351 -1.31 -2.35 -25.73
N LEU A 352 -0.91 -2.84 -26.91
CA LEU A 352 -0.21 -4.14 -27.02
C LEU A 352 1.16 -4.11 -26.33
N GLU A 353 1.94 -3.05 -26.56
CA GLU A 353 3.25 -2.85 -25.91
C GLU A 353 3.10 -2.73 -24.39
N PHE A 354 2.08 -1.99 -23.94
CA PHE A 354 1.76 -1.84 -22.53
C PHE A 354 1.26 -3.16 -21.91
N TRP A 355 0.46 -3.94 -22.64
CA TRP A 355 -0.20 -5.19 -22.24
C TRP A 355 0.76 -6.35 -22.01
N GLU A 356 1.63 -6.61 -22.99
CA GLU A 356 2.57 -7.73 -22.94
C GLU A 356 3.83 -7.40 -22.14
N GLY A 357 4.10 -6.11 -21.95
CA GLY A 357 5.36 -5.60 -21.46
C GLY A 357 6.49 -5.88 -22.44
N ASN A 358 7.58 -5.13 -22.32
CA ASN A 358 8.66 -5.22 -23.27
C ASN A 358 9.27 -6.64 -23.29
N VAL A 359 9.20 -7.30 -24.46
CA VAL A 359 9.66 -8.67 -24.76
C VAL A 359 11.18 -8.86 -24.54
N GLN A 360 11.92 -7.78 -24.26
CA GLN A 360 13.38 -7.81 -24.03
C GLN A 360 13.83 -8.72 -22.88
N ASN A 361 13.03 -8.96 -21.83
CA ASN A 361 13.40 -9.89 -20.75
C ASN A 361 13.42 -11.38 -21.17
N LEU A 362 12.77 -11.76 -22.28
CA LEU A 362 12.87 -13.12 -22.82
C LEU A 362 14.18 -13.31 -23.62
N ASN A 363 14.67 -12.26 -24.28
CA ASN A 363 15.91 -12.34 -25.04
C ASN A 363 17.16 -12.29 -24.16
N ASP A 364 17.16 -11.58 -23.02
CA ASP A 364 18.30 -11.62 -22.09
C ASP A 364 18.37 -12.96 -21.34
N LYS A 365 17.24 -13.55 -20.98
CA LYS A 365 17.21 -14.91 -20.39
C LYS A 365 17.63 -15.98 -21.40
N ASN A 366 17.24 -15.85 -22.67
CA ASN A 366 17.72 -16.73 -23.74
C ASN A 366 19.21 -16.50 -24.05
N ARG A 367 19.74 -15.28 -23.91
CA ARG A 367 21.17 -15.00 -24.05
C ARG A 367 22.00 -15.58 -22.91
N GLU A 368 21.55 -15.50 -21.66
CA GLU A 368 22.22 -16.12 -20.51
C GLU A 368 22.14 -17.66 -20.53
N VAL A 369 21.03 -18.24 -20.99
CA VAL A 369 20.92 -19.69 -21.20
C VAL A 369 21.80 -20.14 -22.37
N SER A 370 21.88 -19.37 -23.46
CA SER A 370 22.76 -19.70 -24.59
C SER A 370 24.24 -19.59 -24.22
N SER A 371 24.64 -18.59 -23.42
CA SER A 371 26.02 -18.43 -22.98
C SER A 371 26.43 -19.50 -21.96
N SER A 372 25.55 -19.86 -21.02
CA SER A 372 25.81 -20.94 -20.05
C SER A 372 25.89 -22.34 -20.69
N LEU A 373 25.15 -22.59 -21.77
CA LEU A 373 25.29 -23.81 -22.57
C LEU A 373 26.61 -23.83 -23.37
N GLN A 374 27.07 -22.68 -23.85
CA GLN A 374 28.31 -22.57 -24.61
C GLN A 374 29.57 -22.77 -23.73
N TRP A 375 29.49 -22.46 -22.42
CA TRP A 375 30.55 -22.76 -21.45
C TRP A 375 30.62 -24.24 -21.02
N ARG A 376 29.54 -25.02 -21.17
CA ARG A 376 29.53 -26.46 -20.86
C ARG A 376 30.02 -27.35 -22.01
N SER A 377 30.23 -26.78 -23.20
CA SER A 377 30.64 -27.49 -24.42
C SER A 377 32.13 -27.35 -24.75
N LYS A 378 32.90 -26.63 -23.94
CA LYS A 378 34.37 -26.59 -23.96
C LYS A 378 34.89 -27.22 -22.69
#